data_AF-A0A1J3IXB9-F1
#
_entry.id   AF-A0A1J3IXB9-F1
#
_cell.length_a   1.000
_cell.length_b   1.000
_cell.length_c   1.000
_cell.angle_alpha   90.00
_cell.angle_beta   90.00
_cell.angle_gamma   90.00
#
_symmetry.space_group_name_H-M   'P 1'
#
loop_
_entity.id
_entity.type
_entity.pdbx_description
1 polymer ?
#
loop_
_entity_poly.entity_id
_entity_poly.type
_entity_poly.pdbx_seq_one_letter_code
_entity_poly.pdbx_strand_id
1 'polypeptide(L)'
;MSTEKPALRKPVFEKVSALEPGKRGYNLIVKVGDTRVVLERTRTDGSKLKISEAVVGDASGSILLTCRNDQIDTVSKGSTIVLRNCKVEMFKNHMRLAVDKWGLIEPSKTPLNEEINTKENLSETEYELVDESH
;
A
#
# COMPACT_ATOMS: atom_id res chain seq x y z
N MET A 1 37.12 16.58 14.68
CA MET A 1 35.87 15.79 14.83
C MET A 1 35.05 16.00 13.58
N SER A 2 35.01 15.00 12.71
CA SER A 2 34.44 15.13 11.36
C SER A 2 32.92 15.05 11.41
N THR A 3 32.25 16.18 11.22
CA THR A 3 30.80 16.27 11.09
C THR A 3 30.40 16.13 9.61
N GLU A 4 30.53 14.94 9.04
CA GLU A 4 29.89 14.65 7.75
C GLU A 4 28.57 13.92 8.00
N LYS A 5 27.46 14.57 7.60
CA LYS A 5 26.14 13.92 7.58
C LYS A 5 26.24 12.72 6.63
N PRO A 6 25.82 11.52 7.05
CA PRO A 6 25.82 10.36 6.16
C PRO A 6 25.02 10.66 4.90
N ALA A 7 25.59 10.37 3.73
CA ALA A 7 24.89 10.53 2.46
C ALA A 7 23.63 9.65 2.45
N LEU A 8 22.46 10.27 2.29
CA LEU A 8 21.19 9.56 2.24
C LEU A 8 21.12 8.73 0.95
N ARG A 9 20.96 7.41 1.09
CA ARG A 9 20.74 6.52 -0.06
C ARG A 9 19.44 6.89 -0.76
N LYS A 10 19.46 6.90 -2.09
CA LYS A 10 18.24 7.13 -2.89
C LYS A 10 17.23 6.01 -2.59
N PRO A 11 15.93 6.34 -2.43
CA PRO A 11 14.91 5.33 -2.24
C PRO A 11 14.82 4.44 -3.49
N VAL A 12 14.75 3.13 -3.27
CA VAL A 12 14.50 2.15 -4.32
C VAL A 12 12.99 1.92 -4.38
N PHE A 13 12.44 2.01 -5.59
CA PHE A 13 11.04 1.73 -5.86
C PHE A 13 10.90 0.34 -6.47
N GLU A 14 10.04 -0.46 -5.88
CA GLU A 14 9.76 -1.82 -6.33
C GLU A 14 8.49 -1.89 -7.15
N LYS A 15 8.32 -3.03 -7.84
CA LYS A 15 7.11 -3.35 -8.59
C LYS A 15 6.12 -4.08 -7.69
N VAL A 16 4.83 -3.98 -8.01
CA VAL A 16 3.77 -4.62 -7.21
C VAL A 16 3.95 -6.13 -7.16
N SER A 17 4.37 -6.76 -8.26
CA SER A 17 4.63 -8.21 -8.31
C SER A 17 5.77 -8.71 -7.40
N ALA A 18 6.60 -7.82 -6.87
CA ALA A 18 7.70 -8.16 -5.96
C ALA A 18 7.29 -8.17 -4.48
N LEU A 19 6.03 -7.84 -4.17
CA LEU A 19 5.52 -7.87 -2.82
C LEU A 19 5.41 -9.31 -2.31
N GLU A 20 5.85 -9.53 -1.08
CA GLU A 20 5.77 -10.84 -0.43
C GLU A 20 4.96 -10.79 0.86
N PRO A 21 4.29 -11.89 1.24
CA PRO A 21 3.53 -11.99 2.48
C PRO A 21 4.33 -11.52 3.71
N GLY A 22 3.75 -10.62 4.50
CA GLY A 22 4.33 -10.15 5.77
C GLY A 22 5.57 -9.26 5.68
N LYS A 23 6.10 -8.99 4.47
CA LYS A 23 7.24 -8.08 4.29
C LYS A 23 6.85 -6.61 4.44
N ARG A 24 7.85 -5.77 4.71
CA ARG A 24 7.70 -4.32 4.99
C ARG A 24 8.85 -3.53 4.37
N GLY A 25 8.68 -2.21 4.31
CA GLY A 25 9.73 -1.30 3.86
C GLY A 25 9.71 -1.03 2.35
N TYR A 26 8.63 -1.42 1.68
CA TYR A 26 8.49 -1.18 0.25
C TYR A 26 8.26 0.31 -0.03
N ASN A 27 8.82 0.78 -1.15
CA ASN A 27 8.40 2.04 -1.75
C ASN A 27 7.85 1.74 -3.14
N LEU A 28 6.67 2.25 -3.45
CA LEU A 28 5.97 1.96 -4.70
C LEU A 28 5.45 3.25 -5.34
N ILE A 29 5.32 3.26 -6.66
CA ILE A 29 4.56 4.26 -7.40
C ILE A 29 3.43 3.50 -8.08
N VAL A 30 2.19 3.78 -7.70
CA VAL A 30 1.03 3.00 -8.14
C VAL A 30 -0.09 3.92 -8.60
N LYS A 31 -0.86 3.44 -9.57
CA LYS A 31 -2.11 4.04 -9.99
C LYS A 31 -3.24 3.51 -9.11
N VAL A 32 -4.19 4.38 -8.79
CA VAL A 32 -5.37 4.04 -8.00
C VAL A 32 -6.51 3.65 -8.93
N GLY A 33 -7.02 2.44 -8.76
CA GLY A 33 -8.21 1.90 -9.41
C GLY A 33 -9.47 2.20 -8.59
N ASP A 34 -10.33 1.19 -8.44
CA ASP A 34 -11.58 1.34 -7.70
C ASP A 34 -11.34 1.45 -6.18
N THR A 35 -12.14 2.29 -5.55
CA THR A 35 -12.09 2.57 -4.10
C THR A 35 -13.44 2.27 -3.47
N ARG A 36 -13.45 1.60 -2.31
CA ARG A 36 -14.66 1.25 -1.56
C ARG A 36 -14.47 1.50 -0.08
N VAL A 37 -15.40 2.22 0.55
CA VAL A 37 -15.45 2.31 2.01
C VAL A 37 -15.96 0.98 2.57
N VAL A 38 -15.16 0.36 3.45
CA VAL A 38 -15.45 -0.95 4.05
C VAL A 38 -15.89 -0.85 5.50
N LEU A 39 -15.52 0.23 6.19
CA LEU A 39 -15.95 0.49 7.55
C LEU A 39 -16.07 2.00 7.77
N GLU A 40 -17.19 2.42 8.33
CA GLU A 40 -17.37 3.77 8.86
C GLU A 40 -18.08 3.66 10.21
N ARG A 41 -17.39 4.09 11.28
CA ARG A 41 -17.92 4.01 12.64
C ARG A 41 -17.50 5.22 13.46
N THR A 42 -18.46 5.80 14.17
CA THR A 42 -18.17 6.80 15.22
C THR A 42 -17.84 6.07 16.52
N ARG A 43 -16.70 6.39 17.12
CA ARG A 43 -16.28 5.89 18.43
C ARG A 43 -17.01 6.64 19.55
N THR A 44 -16.96 6.09 20.76
CA THR A 44 -17.57 6.69 21.96
C THR A 44 -16.96 8.04 22.34
N ASP A 45 -15.71 8.29 21.95
CA ASP A 45 -15.02 9.57 22.12
C ASP A 45 -15.38 10.61 21.03
N GLY A 46 -16.31 10.28 20.13
CA GLY A 46 -16.72 11.14 19.01
C GLY A 46 -15.80 11.09 17.80
N SER A 47 -14.64 10.42 17.87
CA SER A 47 -13.76 10.25 16.72
C SER A 47 -14.38 9.32 15.67
N LYS A 48 -14.18 9.63 14.39
CA LYS A 48 -14.64 8.78 13.29
C LYS A 48 -13.51 7.85 12.86
N LEU A 49 -13.79 6.55 12.83
CA LEU A 49 -12.94 5.56 12.19
C LEU A 49 -13.53 5.28 10.81
N LYS A 50 -12.80 5.68 9.77
CA LYS A 50 -13.14 5.35 8.39
C LYS A 50 -12.03 4.51 7.78
N ILE A 51 -12.41 3.39 7.18
CA ILE A 51 -11.50 2.50 6.46
C ILE A 51 -12.07 2.29 5.06
N SER A 52 -11.23 2.48 4.05
CA SER A 52 -11.53 2.10 2.67
C SER A 52 -10.48 1.14 2.13
N GLU A 53 -10.89 0.28 1.22
CA GLU A 53 -10.00 -0.48 0.37
C GLU A 53 -9.93 0.18 -1.00
N ALA A 54 -8.74 0.24 -1.58
CA ALA A 54 -8.51 0.73 -2.93
C ALA A 54 -7.71 -0.31 -3.72
N VAL A 55 -8.14 -0.67 -4.92
CA VAL A 55 -7.29 -1.40 -5.86
C VAL A 55 -6.18 -0.46 -6.28
N VAL A 56 -4.93 -0.82 -6.05
CA VAL A 56 -3.78 -0.05 -6.51
C VAL A 56 -2.84 -0.96 -7.29
N GLY A 57 -2.18 -0.42 -8.31
CA GLY A 57 -1.19 -1.21 -9.01
C GLY A 57 -0.42 -0.48 -10.10
N ASP A 58 0.40 -1.25 -10.80
CA ASP A 58 1.15 -0.84 -11.97
C ASP A 58 1.03 -1.94 -13.06
N ALA A 59 1.84 -1.89 -14.11
CA ALA A 59 1.81 -2.90 -15.16
C ALA A 59 2.18 -4.33 -14.66
N SER A 60 2.85 -4.46 -13.51
CA SER A 60 3.28 -5.76 -12.97
C SER A 60 2.18 -6.50 -12.23
N GLY A 61 1.19 -5.79 -11.69
CA GLY A 61 0.10 -6.38 -10.93
C GLY A 61 -0.68 -5.37 -10.11
N SER A 62 -1.59 -5.88 -9.30
CA SER A 62 -2.44 -5.09 -8.43
C SER A 62 -2.55 -5.69 -7.02
N ILE A 63 -2.89 -4.86 -6.05
CA ILE A 63 -3.11 -5.25 -4.66
C ILE A 63 -4.13 -4.30 -4.03
N LEU A 64 -4.90 -4.77 -3.05
CA LEU A 64 -5.78 -3.92 -2.26
C LEU A 64 -4.99 -3.16 -1.19
N LEU A 65 -5.05 -1.83 -1.25
CA LEU A 65 -4.51 -0.91 -0.25
C LEU A 65 -5.59 -0.58 0.79
N THR A 66 -5.29 -0.84 2.06
CA THR A 66 -6.12 -0.40 3.19
C THR A 66 -5.77 1.04 3.55
N CYS A 67 -6.72 1.96 3.35
CA CYS A 67 -6.58 3.38 3.68
C CYS A 67 -7.40 3.71 4.92
N ARG A 68 -6.84 4.51 5.83
CA ARG A 68 -7.52 4.96 7.06
C ARG A 68 -7.66 6.48 7.07
N ASN A 69 -8.82 6.95 7.51
CA ASN A 69 -9.09 8.36 7.80
C ASN A 69 -8.64 9.31 6.67
N ASP A 70 -7.63 10.13 6.92
CA ASP A 70 -7.05 11.15 6.03
C ASP A 70 -6.38 10.56 4.78
N GLN A 71 -5.92 9.32 4.84
CA GLN A 71 -5.37 8.62 3.67
C GLN A 71 -6.42 8.45 2.57
N ILE A 72 -7.70 8.34 2.94
CA ILE A 72 -8.81 8.10 2.00
C ILE A 72 -8.95 9.26 1.00
N ASP A 73 -8.74 10.49 1.49
CA ASP A 73 -8.86 11.68 0.64
C ASP A 73 -7.68 11.80 -0.35
N THR A 74 -6.53 11.22 -0.01
CA THR A 74 -5.34 11.18 -0.88
C THR A 74 -5.46 10.10 -1.96
N VAL A 75 -6.12 8.98 -1.65
CA VAL A 75 -6.24 7.82 -2.54
C VAL A 75 -7.52 7.92 -3.37
N SER A 76 -7.48 8.79 -4.39
CA SER A 76 -8.59 9.02 -5.31
C SER A 76 -8.47 8.18 -6.58
N LYS A 77 -9.58 7.60 -7.06
CA LYS A 77 -9.62 6.81 -8.29
C LYS A 77 -9.02 7.58 -9.48
N GLY A 78 -8.15 6.90 -10.23
CA GLY A 78 -7.47 7.44 -11.42
C GLY A 78 -6.19 8.22 -11.11
N SER A 79 -5.94 8.59 -9.85
CA SER A 79 -4.71 9.27 -9.45
C SER A 79 -3.50 8.33 -9.44
N THR A 80 -2.30 8.89 -9.46
CA THR A 80 -1.06 8.17 -9.19
C THR A 80 -0.53 8.63 -7.85
N ILE A 81 -0.20 7.67 -6.98
CA ILE A 81 0.31 7.92 -5.63
C ILE A 81 1.68 7.27 -5.44
N VAL A 82 2.47 7.85 -4.56
CA VAL A 82 3.72 7.29 -4.06
C VAL A 82 3.47 6.76 -2.66
N LEU A 83 3.81 5.50 -2.45
CA LEU A 83 3.77 4.83 -1.17
C LEU A 83 5.21 4.69 -0.68
N ARG A 84 5.49 5.10 0.55
CA ARG A 84 6.82 4.96 1.16
C ARG A 84 6.72 4.18 2.45
N ASN A 85 7.70 3.29 2.65
CA ASN A 85 7.79 2.43 3.82
C ASN A 85 6.46 1.69 4.08
N CYS A 86 5.82 1.20 3.02
CA CYS A 86 4.59 0.43 3.13
C CYS A 86 4.90 -1.03 3.49
N LYS A 87 3.87 -1.73 3.95
CA LYS A 87 3.96 -3.12 4.40
C LYS A 87 2.82 -3.95 3.84
N VAL A 88 3.08 -5.24 3.71
CA VAL A 88 2.07 -6.25 3.41
C VAL A 88 1.51 -6.78 4.73
N GLU A 89 0.22 -6.61 4.93
CA GLU A 89 -0.55 -7.24 5.99
C GLU A 89 -1.31 -8.45 5.42
N MET A 90 -1.39 -9.54 6.19
CA MET A 90 -2.22 -10.68 5.84
C MET A 90 -3.61 -10.51 6.45
N PHE A 91 -4.64 -10.56 5.61
CA PHE A 91 -6.04 -10.50 6.02
C PHE A 91 -6.79 -11.69 5.45
N LYS A 92 -7.27 -12.59 6.32
CA LYS A 92 -7.95 -13.83 5.93
C LYS A 92 -7.17 -14.60 4.85
N ASN A 93 -5.89 -14.89 5.10
CA ASN A 93 -4.98 -15.58 4.18
C ASN A 93 -4.62 -14.82 2.88
N HIS A 94 -5.09 -13.59 2.69
CA HIS A 94 -4.80 -12.80 1.49
C HIS A 94 -3.94 -11.59 1.82
N MET A 95 -3.11 -11.16 0.87
CA MET A 95 -2.30 -9.96 1.04
C MET A 95 -3.15 -8.68 0.96
N ARG A 96 -2.82 -7.70 1.80
CA ARG A 96 -3.27 -6.31 1.75
C ARG A 96 -2.07 -5.41 1.91
N LEU A 97 -2.02 -4.33 1.14
CA LEU A 97 -1.04 -3.28 1.34
C LEU A 97 -1.53 -2.30 2.41
N ALA A 98 -0.64 -1.83 3.27
CA ALA A 98 -0.94 -0.83 4.27
C ALA A 98 0.23 0.15 4.46
N VAL A 99 -0.10 1.37 4.87
CA VAL A 99 0.88 2.39 5.27
C VAL A 99 0.60 2.77 6.72
N ASP A 100 1.58 2.55 7.60
CA ASP A 100 1.47 2.88 9.01
C ASP A 100 2.00 4.30 9.30
N LYS A 101 2.10 4.65 10.59
CA LYS A 101 2.54 5.98 11.06
C LYS A 101 3.97 6.36 10.65
N TRP A 102 4.79 5.41 10.22
CA TRP A 102 6.17 5.63 9.76
C TRP A 102 6.29 5.66 8.24
N GLY A 103 5.20 5.36 7.53
CA GLY A 103 5.12 5.45 6.09
C GLY A 103 4.42 6.73 5.63
N LEU A 104 4.39 6.91 4.31
CA LEU A 104 3.78 8.07 3.69
C LEU A 104 3.00 7.65 2.45
N ILE A 105 1.83 8.27 2.28
CA ILE A 105 1.08 8.29 1.03
C ILE A 105 1.12 9.72 0.53
N GLU A 106 1.64 9.94 -0.67
CA GLU A 106 1.69 11.27 -1.30
C GLU A 106 1.25 11.19 -2.77
N PRO A 107 0.60 12.23 -3.31
CA PRO A 107 0.35 12.30 -4.75
C PRO A 107 1.67 12.27 -5.52
N SER A 108 1.73 11.48 -6.59
CA SER A 108 2.91 11.46 -7.46
C SER A 108 2.96 12.72 -8.31
N LYS A 109 4.14 13.33 -8.40
CA LYS A 109 4.40 14.46 -9.32
C LYS A 109 4.33 14.04 -10.79
N THR A 110 4.62 12.75 -11.05
CA THR A 110 4.61 12.18 -12.40
C THR A 110 3.52 11.12 -12.47
N PRO A 111 2.51 11.27 -13.34
CA PRO A 111 1.46 10.26 -13.49
C PRO A 111 2.05 8.99 -14.10
N LEU A 112 1.53 7.83 -13.67
CA LEU A 112 1.82 6.56 -14.30
C LEU A 112 0.91 6.42 -15.54
N ASN A 113 1.52 6.36 -16.72
CA ASN A 113 0.80 6.22 -17.99
C ASN A 113 0.31 4.79 -18.23
N GLU A 114 0.90 3.82 -17.53
CA GLU A 114 0.54 2.40 -17.62
C GLU A 114 -0.82 2.17 -16.95
N GLU A 115 -1.55 1.18 -17.47
CA GLU A 115 -2.77 0.70 -16.83
C GLU A 115 -2.43 -0.29 -15.71
N ILE A 116 -3.32 -0.37 -14.73
CA ILE A 116 -3.20 -1.32 -13.64
C ILE A 116 -3.44 -2.71 -14.20
N ASN A 117 -2.50 -3.63 -13.99
CA ASN A 117 -2.73 -5.03 -14.31
C ASN A 117 -3.61 -5.67 -13.23
N THR A 118 -4.92 -5.70 -13.47
CA THR A 118 -5.91 -6.30 -12.56
C THR A 118 -6.02 -7.82 -12.68
N LYS A 119 -5.34 -8.44 -13.65
CA LYS A 119 -5.34 -9.91 -13.80
C LYS A 119 -4.45 -10.59 -12.77
N GLU A 120 -3.33 -9.95 -12.46
CA GLU A 120 -2.38 -10.39 -11.44
C GLU A 120 -2.67 -9.63 -10.14
N ASN A 121 -3.76 -9.99 -9.46
CA ASN A 121 -4.16 -9.37 -8.20
C ASN A 121 -3.65 -10.18 -7.00
N LEU A 122 -2.62 -9.67 -6.32
CA LEU A 122 -2.01 -10.32 -5.16
C LEU A 122 -2.97 -10.44 -3.96
N SER A 123 -4.04 -9.65 -3.95
CA SER A 123 -5.09 -9.73 -2.92
C SER A 123 -6.12 -10.82 -3.16
N GLU A 124 -6.09 -11.49 -4.31
CA GLU A 124 -6.93 -12.64 -4.66
C GLU A 124 -6.19 -13.98 -4.51
N THR A 125 -4.86 -13.93 -4.36
CA THR A 125 -4.06 -15.12 -4.03
C THR A 125 -4.20 -15.46 -2.56
N GLU A 126 -4.57 -16.71 -2.28
CA GLU A 126 -4.61 -17.27 -0.93
C GLU A 126 -3.24 -17.85 -0.55
N TYR A 127 -2.78 -17.55 0.66
CA TYR A 127 -1.52 -18.03 1.22
C TYR A 127 -1.76 -18.85 2.48
N GLU A 128 -1.05 -19.96 2.61
CA GLU A 128 -1.02 -20.77 3.81
C GLU A 128 0.23 -20.43 4.63
N LEU A 129 0.07 -20.30 5.95
CA LEU A 129 1.20 -20.19 6.86
C LEU A 129 1.83 -21.57 7.00
N VAL A 130 3.02 -21.74 6.44
CA VAL A 130 3.82 -22.95 6.64
C VAL A 130 4.66 -22.76 7.90
N ASP A 131 4.37 -23.54 8.93
CA ASP A 131 5.19 -23.59 10.15
C ASP A 131 6.40 -24.48 9.85
N GLU A 132 7.59 -23.89 9.70
CA GLU A 132 8.84 -24.65 9.55
C GLU A 132 9.24 -25.26 10.91
N SER A 133 8.41 -26.19 11.42
CA SER A 133 8.75 -27.04 12.56
C SER A 133 9.54 -28.25 12.06
N HIS A 134 10.87 -28.16 12.16
CA HIS A 134 11.76 -29.32 12.19
C HIS A 134 12.08 -29.70 13.64
#